data_AF-A0A146K8X7-F1
#
_entry.id   AF-A0A146K8X7-F1
#
_cell.length_a   1.000
_cell.length_b   1.000
_cell.length_c   1.000
_cell.angle_alpha   90.00
_cell.angle_beta   90.00
_cell.angle_gamma   90.00
#
_symmetry.space_group_name_H-M   'P 1'
#
loop_
_entity.id
_entity.type
_entity.pdbx_description
1 polymer ?
#
loop_
_entity_poly.entity_id
_entity_poly.type
_entity_poly.pdbx_seq_one_letter_code
_entity_poly.pdbx_strand_id
1 'polypeptide(L)'
;DKDLCQKAFQQIDKDNSGKLDIFEMQSVFQDLKMNVQMEVLREIMELVDQNHDEQFDFDEFYHIVYIFHNKKNNDLATLLFLVADKDCSGKIDQEEMQIICDKLGIEPRKFKGKMKYSEFCRTVGKVLD
;
A
#
# COMPACT_ATOMS: atom_id res chain seq x y z
N ASP A 1 -8.17 -2.86 11.91
CA ASP A 1 -9.43 -3.61 12.03
C ASP A 1 -10.23 -3.34 10.76
N LYS A 2 -10.54 -4.38 9.96
CA LYS A 2 -11.13 -4.22 8.62
C LYS A 2 -12.55 -3.62 8.71
N ASP A 3 -13.28 -3.91 9.77
CA ASP A 3 -14.64 -3.37 10.00
C ASP A 3 -14.63 -1.86 10.28
N LEU A 4 -13.63 -1.36 11.01
CA LEU A 4 -13.47 0.08 11.24
C LEU A 4 -13.10 0.81 9.95
N CYS A 5 -12.23 0.23 9.13
CA CYS A 5 -11.91 0.77 7.82
C CYS A 5 -13.14 0.79 6.91
N GLN A 6 -13.98 -0.24 6.94
CA GLN A 6 -15.19 -0.29 6.12
C GLN A 6 -16.22 0.77 6.53
N LYS A 7 -16.41 0.97 7.83
CA LYS A 7 -17.26 2.05 8.34
C LYS A 7 -16.73 3.43 7.98
N ALA A 8 -15.40 3.62 8.07
CA ALA A 8 -14.77 4.86 7.61
C ALA A 8 -15.04 5.04 6.12
N PHE A 9 -14.71 4.06 5.27
CA PHE A 9 -14.91 4.10 3.82
C PHE A 9 -16.33 4.55 3.44
N GLN A 10 -17.36 3.95 4.04
CA GLN A 10 -18.76 4.32 3.80
C GLN A 10 -19.14 5.72 4.28
N GLN A 11 -18.45 6.28 5.28
CA GLN A 11 -18.67 7.65 5.73
C GLN A 11 -18.00 8.68 4.83
N ILE A 12 -16.95 8.26 4.12
CA ILE A 12 -16.11 9.11 3.28
C ILE A 12 -16.64 9.18 1.87
N ASP A 13 -17.12 8.06 1.33
CA ASP A 13 -17.77 7.92 0.03
C ASP A 13 -19.07 8.75 0.01
N LYS A 14 -18.93 10.06 -0.27
CA LYS A 14 -20.02 11.03 -0.12
C LYS A 14 -21.02 10.89 -1.25
N ASP A 15 -20.53 10.54 -2.42
CA ASP A 15 -21.35 10.32 -3.61
C ASP A 15 -21.94 8.91 -3.67
N ASN A 16 -21.55 8.01 -2.76
CA ASN A 16 -21.95 6.59 -2.73
C ASN A 16 -21.61 5.87 -4.04
N SER A 17 -20.51 6.25 -4.68
CA SER A 17 -20.02 5.60 -5.89
C SER A 17 -19.46 4.20 -5.63
N GLY A 18 -19.15 3.89 -4.37
CA GLY A 18 -18.47 2.66 -3.97
C GLY A 18 -16.95 2.72 -4.16
N LYS A 19 -16.42 3.90 -4.50
CA LYS A 19 -14.99 4.20 -4.68
C LYS A 19 -14.70 5.57 -4.07
N LEU A 20 -13.45 5.86 -3.77
CA LEU A 20 -13.04 7.16 -3.25
C LEU A 20 -12.19 7.88 -4.28
N ASP A 21 -12.51 9.13 -4.56
CA ASP A 21 -11.57 9.99 -5.30
C ASP A 21 -10.44 10.51 -4.38
N ILE A 22 -9.44 11.15 -4.98
CA ILE A 22 -8.28 11.69 -4.24
C ILE A 22 -8.65 12.79 -3.22
N PHE A 23 -9.73 13.53 -3.44
CA PHE A 23 -10.20 14.59 -2.53
C PHE A 23 -10.96 14.02 -1.34
N GLU A 24 -11.79 13.00 -1.59
CA GLU A 24 -12.46 12.22 -0.57
C GLU A 24 -11.41 11.54 0.32
N MET A 25 -10.41 10.90 -0.30
CA MET A 25 -9.26 10.29 0.37
C MET A 25 -8.47 11.30 1.22
N GLN A 26 -8.21 12.51 0.71
CA GLN A 26 -7.53 13.57 1.46
C GLN A 26 -8.32 13.98 2.71
N SER A 27 -9.64 14.07 2.60
CA SER A 27 -10.51 14.42 3.73
C SER A 27 -10.39 13.39 4.85
N VAL A 28 -10.27 12.10 4.52
CA VAL A 28 -10.05 11.02 5.50
C VAL A 28 -8.80 11.23 6.32
N PHE A 29 -7.69 11.53 5.65
CA PHE A 29 -6.41 11.67 6.33
C PHE A 29 -6.47 12.85 7.31
N GLN A 30 -7.14 13.93 6.94
CA GLN A 30 -7.39 15.05 7.86
C GLN A 30 -8.22 14.62 9.07
N ASP A 31 -9.29 13.84 8.86
CA ASP A 31 -10.15 13.34 9.95
C ASP A 31 -9.42 12.36 10.89
N LEU A 32 -8.52 11.54 10.34
CA LEU A 32 -7.62 10.67 11.09
C LEU A 32 -6.46 11.41 11.75
N LYS A 33 -6.40 12.75 11.65
CA LYS A 33 -5.31 13.62 12.12
C LYS A 33 -3.95 13.26 11.52
N MET A 34 -3.97 12.64 10.34
CA MET A 34 -2.81 12.32 9.53
C MET A 34 -2.64 13.44 8.50
N ASN A 35 -1.65 14.30 8.70
CA ASN A 35 -1.42 15.40 7.75
C ASN A 35 -0.61 14.89 6.55
N VAL A 36 -1.32 14.32 5.57
CA VAL A 36 -0.74 13.80 4.32
C VAL A 36 -0.75 14.90 3.25
N GLN A 37 0.41 15.19 2.68
CA GLN A 37 0.52 16.12 1.55
C GLN A 37 -0.05 15.50 0.27
N MET A 38 -0.64 16.32 -0.59
CA MET A 38 -1.27 15.86 -1.85
C MET A 38 -0.27 15.13 -2.75
N GLU A 39 0.98 15.58 -2.76
CA GLU A 39 2.08 14.96 -3.50
C GLU A 39 2.33 13.53 -3.03
N VAL A 40 2.41 13.32 -1.72
CA VAL A 40 2.59 11.98 -1.12
C VAL A 40 1.38 11.09 -1.39
N LEU A 41 0.17 11.67 -1.37
CA LEU A 41 -1.05 10.91 -1.68
C LEU A 41 -1.07 10.43 -3.13
N ARG A 42 -0.65 11.27 -4.08
CA ARG A 42 -0.50 10.89 -5.50
C ARG A 42 0.57 9.82 -5.70
N GLU A 43 1.72 9.95 -5.04
CA GLU A 43 2.76 8.92 -5.11
C GLU A 43 2.25 7.57 -4.59
N ILE A 44 1.48 7.59 -3.49
CA ILE A 44 0.89 6.36 -2.94
C ILE A 44 -0.20 5.81 -3.87
N MET A 45 -0.98 6.69 -4.49
CA MET A 45 -1.98 6.31 -5.49
C MET A 45 -1.33 5.56 -6.64
N GLU A 46 -0.30 6.13 -7.27
CA GLU A 46 0.44 5.45 -8.36
C GLU A 46 1.03 4.10 -7.94
N LEU A 47 1.30 3.91 -6.64
CA LEU A 47 1.87 2.68 -6.12
C LEU A 47 0.82 1.60 -5.81
N VAL A 48 -0.39 1.99 -5.43
CA VAL A 48 -1.45 1.10 -4.92
C VAL A 48 -2.60 0.91 -5.92
N ASP A 49 -2.87 1.90 -6.76
CA ASP A 49 -3.87 1.88 -7.84
C ASP A 49 -3.50 0.81 -8.88
N GLN A 50 -4.13 -0.36 -8.74
CA GLN A 50 -3.85 -1.53 -9.57
C GLN A 50 -4.71 -1.59 -10.81
N ASN A 51 -5.89 -0.98 -10.74
CA ASN A 51 -6.88 -0.99 -11.80
C ASN A 51 -6.72 0.22 -12.74
N HIS A 52 -5.87 1.19 -12.35
CA HIS A 52 -5.58 2.44 -13.05
C HIS A 52 -6.83 3.27 -13.36
N ASP A 53 -7.81 3.22 -12.46
CA ASP A 53 -9.07 3.95 -12.62
C ASP A 53 -9.06 5.33 -11.96
N GLU A 54 -7.92 5.73 -11.39
CA GLU A 54 -7.74 6.98 -10.66
C GLU A 54 -8.72 7.16 -9.48
N GLN A 55 -9.24 6.05 -8.94
CA GLN A 55 -10.08 6.00 -7.75
C GLN A 55 -9.56 4.92 -6.80
N PHE A 56 -10.04 4.91 -5.56
CA PHE A 56 -9.68 3.91 -4.57
C PHE A 56 -10.88 3.06 -4.24
N ASP A 57 -10.82 1.78 -4.58
CA ASP A 57 -11.75 0.82 -4.01
C ASP A 57 -11.47 0.56 -2.53
N PHE A 58 -12.32 -0.24 -1.87
CA PHE A 58 -12.17 -0.50 -0.45
C PHE A 58 -10.88 -1.25 -0.10
N ASP A 59 -10.43 -2.17 -0.94
CA ASP A 59 -9.23 -2.95 -0.68
C ASP A 59 -7.98 -2.06 -0.88
N GLU A 60 -7.98 -1.18 -1.87
CA GLU A 60 -6.95 -0.14 -2.07
C GLU A 60 -6.92 0.86 -0.91
N PHE A 61 -8.08 1.34 -0.46
CA PHE A 61 -8.20 2.19 0.73
C PHE A 61 -7.61 1.51 1.98
N TYR A 62 -7.99 0.25 2.21
CA TYR A 62 -7.49 -0.52 3.34
C TYR A 62 -5.97 -0.69 3.27
N HIS A 63 -5.44 -0.98 2.09
CA HIS A 63 -4.02 -1.15 1.85
C HIS A 63 -3.23 0.14 2.12
N ILE A 64 -3.79 1.29 1.71
CA ILE A 64 -3.19 2.59 1.99
C ILE A 64 -3.16 2.87 3.49
N VAL A 65 -4.27 2.65 4.20
CA VAL A 65 -4.32 2.79 5.66
C VAL A 65 -3.28 1.88 6.33
N TYR A 66 -3.12 0.65 5.82
CA TYR A 66 -2.08 -0.28 6.28
C TYR A 66 -0.66 0.27 6.06
N ILE A 67 -0.36 0.79 4.86
CA ILE A 67 0.94 1.40 4.53
C ILE A 67 1.22 2.54 5.50
N PHE A 68 0.29 3.48 5.66
CA PHE A 68 0.46 4.64 6.53
C PHE A 68 0.63 4.27 8.00
N HIS A 69 -0.08 3.25 8.48
CA HIS A 69 0.05 2.78 9.85
C HIS A 69 1.39 2.08 10.12
N ASN A 70 1.94 1.38 9.12
CA ASN A 70 3.15 0.57 9.26
C ASN A 70 4.43 1.24 8.73
N LYS A 71 4.32 2.36 8.02
CA LYS A 71 5.45 3.16 7.55
C LYS A 71 6.14 3.84 8.73
N LYS A 72 7.08 3.12 9.35
CA LYS A 72 7.89 3.61 10.48
C LYS A 72 9.04 4.51 10.04
N ASN A 73 9.58 4.26 8.84
CA ASN A 73 10.69 4.96 8.23
C ASN A 73 10.35 5.28 6.77
N ASN A 74 10.94 6.34 6.22
CA ASN A 74 10.75 6.75 4.82
C ASN A 74 11.72 6.03 3.84
N ASP A 75 12.20 4.84 4.18
CA ASP A 75 13.09 4.09 3.29
C ASP A 75 12.31 3.33 2.21
N LEU A 76 12.93 3.20 1.03
CA LEU A 76 12.34 2.55 -0.14
C LEU A 76 12.03 1.07 0.10
N ALA A 77 12.82 0.36 0.92
CA ALA A 77 12.59 -1.06 1.20
C ALA A 77 11.30 -1.26 2.02
N THR A 78 11.05 -0.40 3.02
CA THR A 78 9.78 -0.37 3.76
C THR A 78 8.61 -0.10 2.83
N LEU A 79 8.74 0.88 1.92
CA LEU A 79 7.66 1.20 0.98
C LEU A 79 7.37 0.03 0.02
N LEU A 80 8.40 -0.55 -0.61
CA LEU A 80 8.25 -1.70 -1.51
C LEU A 80 7.64 -2.90 -0.79
N PHE A 81 8.05 -3.15 0.45
CA PHE A 81 7.49 -4.24 1.24
C PHE A 81 5.99 -4.05 1.49
N LEU A 82 5.61 -2.87 1.98
CA LEU A 82 4.22 -2.60 2.33
C LEU A 82 3.32 -2.56 1.09
N VAL A 83 3.82 -2.04 -0.03
CA VAL A 83 3.10 -1.97 -1.31
C VAL A 83 2.94 -3.35 -1.95
N ALA A 84 3.87 -4.27 -1.72
CA ALA A 84 3.76 -5.63 -2.22
C ALA A 84 2.83 -6.52 -1.40
N ASP A 85 2.81 -6.31 -0.07
CA ASP A 85 1.98 -7.05 0.90
C ASP A 85 0.50 -6.67 0.77
N LYS A 86 -0.11 -7.07 -0.35
CA LYS A 86 -1.50 -6.75 -0.73
C LYS A 86 -2.50 -7.31 0.27
N ASP A 87 -2.26 -8.51 0.77
CA ASP A 87 -3.13 -9.12 1.77
C ASP A 87 -2.93 -8.54 3.19
N CYS A 88 -1.99 -7.59 3.33
CA CYS A 88 -1.61 -6.95 4.59
C CYS A 88 -1.24 -7.97 5.68
N SER A 89 -0.72 -9.14 5.30
CA SER A 89 -0.36 -10.21 6.25
C SER A 89 0.96 -9.94 6.98
N GLY A 90 1.69 -8.89 6.60
CA GLY A 90 3.01 -8.58 7.11
C GLY A 90 4.07 -9.54 6.59
N LYS A 91 3.79 -10.26 5.49
CA LYS A 91 4.71 -11.20 4.87
C LYS A 91 4.46 -11.28 3.36
N ILE A 92 5.54 -11.27 2.59
CA ILE A 92 5.51 -11.33 1.13
C ILE A 92 5.52 -12.77 0.64
N ASP A 93 4.54 -13.17 -0.14
CA ASP A 93 4.55 -14.42 -0.90
C ASP A 93 5.14 -14.28 -2.32
N GLN A 94 5.06 -15.35 -3.11
CA GLN A 94 5.66 -15.39 -4.44
C GLN A 94 4.99 -14.43 -5.43
N GLU A 95 3.68 -14.23 -5.33
CA GLU A 95 2.92 -13.31 -6.19
C GLU A 95 3.22 -11.86 -5.76
N GLU A 96 3.29 -11.62 -4.46
CA GLU A 96 3.65 -10.32 -3.91
C GLU A 96 5.10 -9.92 -4.25
N MET A 97 6.03 -10.88 -4.25
CA MET A 97 7.41 -10.65 -4.68
C MET A 97 7.50 -10.29 -6.17
N GLN A 98 6.63 -10.86 -7.02
CA GLN A 98 6.61 -10.53 -8.44
C GLN A 98 6.41 -9.03 -8.66
N ILE A 99 5.53 -8.41 -7.87
CA ILE A 99 5.25 -6.97 -7.94
C ILE A 99 6.53 -6.16 -7.67
N ILE A 100 7.29 -6.53 -6.65
CA ILE A 100 8.55 -5.85 -6.31
C ILE A 100 9.56 -6.02 -7.44
N CYS A 101 9.65 -7.23 -7.97
CA CYS A 101 10.54 -7.56 -9.07
C CYS A 101 10.23 -6.74 -10.34
N ASP A 102 8.95 -6.62 -10.68
CA ASP A 102 8.49 -5.80 -11.81
C ASP A 102 8.79 -4.32 -11.58
N LYS A 103 8.53 -3.80 -10.37
CA LYS A 103 8.83 -2.41 -10.00
C LYS A 103 10.32 -2.08 -10.01
N LEU A 104 11.18 -3.05 -9.69
CA LEU A 104 12.64 -2.89 -9.69
C LEU A 104 13.30 -3.30 -11.02
N GLY A 105 12.55 -3.86 -11.97
CA GLY A 105 13.10 -4.39 -13.22
C GLY A 105 14.07 -5.56 -13.01
N ILE A 106 13.88 -6.35 -11.96
CA ILE A 106 14.71 -7.52 -11.63
C ILE A 106 13.91 -8.80 -11.80
N GLU A 107 14.57 -9.91 -12.13
CA GLU A 107 13.86 -11.19 -12.21
C GLU A 107 13.59 -11.78 -10.82
N PRO A 108 12.36 -12.26 -10.57
CA PRO A 108 11.97 -12.87 -9.31
C PRO A 108 12.68 -14.21 -9.11
N ARG A 109 13.43 -14.33 -8.01
CA ARG A 109 13.88 -15.66 -7.56
C ARG A 109 12.71 -16.39 -6.93
N LYS A 110 12.43 -17.60 -7.43
CA LYS A 110 11.43 -18.47 -6.81
C LYS A 110 11.84 -18.82 -5.38
N PHE A 111 10.93 -18.64 -4.44
CA PHE A 111 11.08 -19.10 -3.05
C PHE A 111 9.80 -19.81 -2.60
N LYS A 112 9.91 -20.58 -1.51
CA LYS A 112 8.77 -21.28 -0.92
C LYS A 112 8.38 -20.60 0.38
N GLY A 113 7.08 -20.40 0.57
CA GLY A 113 6.51 -19.82 1.79
C GLY A 113 6.33 -18.31 1.68
N LYS A 114 6.20 -17.65 2.83
CA LYS A 114 6.07 -16.20 2.94
C LYS A 114 7.28 -15.60 3.65
N MET A 115 7.79 -14.49 3.15
CA MET A 115 8.99 -13.80 3.60
C MET A 115 8.64 -12.65 4.54
N LYS A 116 9.27 -12.58 5.72
CA LYS A 116 9.08 -11.43 6.64
C LYS A 116 9.92 -10.24 6.20
N TYR A 117 9.56 -9.04 6.66
CA TYR A 117 10.32 -7.80 6.41
C TYR A 117 11.84 -7.95 6.67
N SER A 118 12.23 -8.60 7.77
CA SER A 118 13.65 -8.82 8.10
C SER A 118 14.40 -9.68 7.07
N GLU A 119 13.71 -10.60 6.41
CA GLU A 119 14.27 -11.46 5.36
C GLU A 119 14.25 -10.74 4.01
N PHE A 120 13.21 -9.94 3.77
CA PHE A 120 13.09 -9.07 2.61
C PHE A 120 14.26 -8.09 2.53
N CYS A 121 14.57 -7.37 3.60
CA CYS A 121 15.72 -6.45 3.64
C CYS A 121 17.06 -7.15 3.35
N ARG A 122 17.24 -8.41 3.74
CA ARG A 122 18.47 -9.16 3.43
C ARG A 122 18.55 -9.57 1.96
N THR A 123 17.40 -9.76 1.32
CA THR A 123 17.29 -10.22 -0.07
C THR A 123 17.41 -9.05 -1.03
N VAL A 124 16.65 -7.99 -0.79
CA VAL A 124 16.53 -6.81 -1.67
C VAL A 124 17.47 -5.67 -1.23
N GLY A 125 17.84 -5.57 0.04
CA GLY A 125 18.79 -4.54 0.50
C GLY A 125 20.15 -4.63 -0.18
N LYS A 126 20.60 -5.83 -0.59
CA LYS A 126 21.82 -6.00 -1.42
C LYS A 126 21.69 -5.47 -2.85
N VAL A 127 20.47 -5.26 -3.32
CA VAL A 127 20.14 -4.78 -4.67
C VAL A 127 19.88 -3.27 -4.66
N LEU A 128 19.51 -2.72 -3.51
CA LEU A 128 19.18 -1.30 -3.32
C LEU A 128 20.33 -0.44 -2.75
N ASP A 129 21.39 -1.07 -2.21
CA ASP A 129 22.68 -0.42 -1.87
C ASP A 129 23.56 -0.24 -3.12
#